data_AF-A0A9D1C171-F1
#
_entry.id   AF-A0A9D1C171-F1
#
_cell.length_a   1.000
_cell.length_b   1.000
_cell.length_c   1.000
_cell.angle_alpha   90.00
_cell.angle_beta   90.00
_cell.angle_gamma   90.00
#
_symmetry.space_group_name_H-M   'P 1'
#
loop_
_entity.id
_entity.type
_entity.pdbx_description
1 polymer ?
#
loop_
_entity_poly.entity_id
_entity_poly.type
_entity_poly.pdbx_seq_one_letter_code
_entity_poly.pdbx_strand_id
1 'polypeptide(L)'
;MSGIRQRIMCFLTDKDGNILNPYNPDSIGFIDITHHKEYVQKQVRLPSGKTVDRVRFIVAIKGFISVYLDGDRISGPIPFTAYEKFYIHASKKTELLFRIREFECYIDDILSDNTIKIGIKLGVIVRSTAQTDLITPVFDESSEVYGSGYKTACIRVTQVFDKIHFTKDIHIEYKQDSIKAEVYQYNALSDGIKKIYTNADELTIYGDRGILDPRKVSYYSLYINGVLQPKVNYEIKKGLLELKTEDAPLKNAPIAISFVTFKDSNGTVLQAETYYYNTISDGIKRVFTNDDELYAYGDKGIIDPGQVSFINLYINGVLQPSANYKVEKGLLTLLTSDIPHKGVPITLEFITIKGTDGSVLRAETYIYNAFAHESYIYTNDDEIRMYGNKGIPDPASVSLTNLFINAVIQPPVNYSVQEGSLVLNTTAPPLQGSPVSLQLITVSSYN
;
A
#
# COMPACT_ATOMS: atom_id res chain seq x y z
N MET A 1 15.73 2.66 -2.95
CA MET A 1 14.64 3.57 -3.37
C MET A 1 14.50 3.74 -4.89
N SER A 2 15.54 3.63 -5.73
CA SER A 2 15.36 3.79 -7.20
C SER A 2 14.65 2.62 -7.91
N GLY A 3 14.69 1.40 -7.35
CA GLY A 3 14.04 0.23 -7.93
C GLY A 3 12.51 0.14 -7.75
N ILE A 4 11.94 0.86 -6.77
CA ILE A 4 10.49 0.86 -6.51
C ILE A 4 9.77 1.82 -7.47
N ARG A 5 10.39 2.97 -7.80
CA ARG A 5 9.86 3.93 -8.77
C ARG A 5 9.62 3.36 -10.17
N GLN A 6 10.42 2.36 -10.58
CA GLN A 6 10.27 1.72 -11.91
C GLN A 6 9.12 0.70 -11.97
N ARG A 7 8.52 0.33 -10.84
CA ARG A 7 7.46 -0.69 -10.77
C ARG A 7 6.06 -0.11 -10.57
N ILE A 8 5.99 1.14 -10.12
CA ILE A 8 4.73 1.84 -9.90
C ILE A 8 4.39 2.63 -11.16
N MET A 9 3.25 2.30 -11.76
CA MET A 9 2.71 2.96 -12.93
C MET A 9 1.34 3.55 -12.60
N CYS A 10 0.88 4.50 -13.40
CA CYS A 10 -0.51 4.92 -13.34
C CYS A 10 -1.12 4.92 -14.73
N PHE A 11 -2.41 4.61 -14.80
CA PHE A 11 -3.17 4.54 -16.05
C PHE A 11 -4.47 5.30 -15.93
N LEU A 12 -4.94 5.84 -17.05
CA LEU A 12 -6.30 6.36 -17.16
C LEU A 12 -7.29 5.21 -16.99
N THR A 13 -8.32 5.41 -16.17
CA THR A 13 -9.38 4.44 -15.95
C THR A 13 -10.77 5.07 -16.04
N ASP A 14 -11.80 4.23 -16.12
CA ASP A 14 -13.16 4.65 -15.80
C ASP A 14 -13.37 4.71 -14.27
N LYS A 15 -14.60 5.05 -13.86
CA LYS A 15 -15.03 5.12 -12.45
C LYS A 15 -15.04 3.76 -11.73
N ASP A 16 -14.99 2.66 -12.48
CA ASP A 16 -14.99 1.28 -11.98
C ASP A 16 -13.54 0.70 -12.01
N GLY A 17 -12.59 1.47 -12.53
CA GLY A 17 -11.16 1.20 -12.56
C GLY A 17 -10.71 0.33 -13.73
N ASN A 18 -11.51 0.21 -14.78
CA ASN A 18 -11.08 -0.42 -16.03
C ASN A 18 -10.16 0.53 -16.80
N ILE A 19 -9.03 0.02 -17.30
CA ILE A 19 -8.06 0.81 -18.06
C ILE A 19 -8.69 1.32 -19.36
N LEU A 20 -8.58 2.63 -19.59
CA LEU A 20 -9.07 3.30 -20.79
C LEU A 20 -7.93 3.70 -21.72
N ASN A 21 -8.19 3.67 -23.01
CA ASN A 21 -7.30 4.30 -23.99
C ASN A 21 -7.58 5.82 -24.00
N PRO A 22 -6.63 6.69 -23.61
CA PRO A 22 -6.84 8.14 -23.50
C PRO A 22 -7.19 8.80 -24.84
N TYR A 23 -6.95 8.15 -25.98
CA TYR A 23 -7.24 8.69 -27.31
C TYR A 23 -8.64 8.33 -27.81
N ASN A 24 -9.36 7.45 -27.13
CA ASN A 24 -10.76 7.15 -27.46
C ASN A 24 -11.67 8.31 -27.03
N PRO A 25 -12.75 8.57 -27.78
CA PRO A 25 -13.79 9.53 -27.36
C PRO A 25 -14.27 9.23 -25.94
N ASP A 26 -14.62 10.29 -25.20
CA ASP A 26 -15.22 10.24 -23.86
C ASP A 26 -14.37 9.61 -22.74
N SER A 27 -13.13 9.18 -23.02
CA SER A 27 -12.21 8.65 -21.99
C SER A 27 -11.79 9.70 -20.96
N ILE A 28 -11.76 10.97 -21.38
CA ILE A 28 -11.60 12.13 -20.51
C ILE A 28 -12.73 13.10 -20.81
N GLY A 29 -13.45 13.50 -19.77
CA GLY A 29 -14.57 14.42 -19.87
C GLY A 29 -14.10 15.86 -20.02
N PHE A 30 -14.65 16.56 -21.02
CA PHE A 30 -14.50 17.99 -21.20
C PHE A 30 -15.87 18.66 -21.07
N ILE A 31 -16.06 19.47 -20.03
CA ILE A 31 -17.34 20.11 -19.74
C ILE A 31 -17.16 21.62 -19.85
N ASP A 32 -17.86 22.25 -20.80
CA ASP A 32 -17.95 23.71 -20.88
C ASP A 32 -18.79 24.24 -19.71
N ILE A 33 -18.17 25.06 -18.87
CA ILE A 33 -18.79 25.67 -17.68
C ILE A 33 -18.85 27.20 -17.79
N THR A 34 -18.72 27.73 -19.01
CA THR A 34 -18.70 29.17 -19.25
C THR A 34 -20.04 29.81 -18.90
N HIS A 35 -20.07 30.69 -17.89
CA HIS A 35 -21.29 31.43 -17.54
C HIS A 35 -21.67 32.44 -18.64
N HIS A 36 -22.96 32.46 -19.04
CA HIS A 36 -23.48 33.35 -20.10
C HIS A 36 -23.23 34.85 -19.88
N LYS A 37 -22.98 35.30 -18.64
CA LYS A 37 -22.67 36.71 -18.32
C LYS A 37 -21.19 37.09 -18.54
N GLU A 38 -20.31 36.12 -18.79
CA GLU A 38 -18.86 36.31 -18.95
C GLU A 38 -18.35 36.14 -20.39
N TYR A 39 -19.23 36.21 -21.39
CA TYR A 39 -18.86 36.24 -22.81
C TYR A 39 -18.08 37.52 -23.15
N VAL A 40 -16.80 37.55 -22.78
CA VAL A 40 -15.89 38.63 -23.17
C VAL A 40 -15.48 38.38 -24.62
N GLN A 41 -16.07 39.14 -25.54
CA GLN A 41 -15.68 39.15 -26.94
C GLN A 41 -14.41 39.99 -27.11
N LYS A 42 -13.37 39.39 -27.68
CA LYS A 42 -12.16 40.11 -28.07
C LYS A 42 -12.06 40.11 -29.59
N GLN A 43 -12.09 41.29 -30.20
CA GLN A 43 -11.85 41.45 -31.64
C GLN A 43 -10.38 41.27 -31.95
N VAL A 44 -10.07 40.36 -32.87
CA VAL A 44 -8.71 40.14 -33.38
C VAL A 44 -8.72 40.23 -34.90
N ARG A 45 -7.74 40.95 -35.46
CA ARG A 45 -7.57 41.10 -36.91
C ARG A 45 -6.71 39.94 -37.43
N LEU A 46 -7.26 39.12 -38.34
CA LEU A 46 -6.52 38.06 -38.99
C LEU A 46 -5.53 38.62 -40.04
N PRO A 47 -4.49 37.87 -40.45
CA PRO A 47 -3.58 38.25 -41.54
C PRO A 47 -4.29 38.52 -42.87
N SER A 48 -5.49 37.97 -43.05
CA SER A 48 -6.39 38.21 -44.20
C SER A 48 -7.13 39.56 -44.13
N GLY A 49 -6.91 40.38 -43.09
CA GLY A 49 -7.57 41.66 -42.87
C GLY A 49 -8.96 41.57 -42.22
N LYS A 50 -9.52 40.35 -42.08
CA LYS A 50 -10.84 40.09 -41.49
C LYS A 50 -10.78 40.18 -39.96
N THR A 51 -11.67 40.98 -39.36
CA THR A 51 -11.83 41.04 -37.90
C THR A 51 -12.75 39.91 -37.45
N VAL A 52 -12.32 39.21 -36.40
CA VAL A 52 -13.00 38.02 -35.90
C VAL A 52 -13.16 38.11 -34.39
N ASP A 53 -14.36 37.82 -33.90
CA ASP A 53 -14.67 37.79 -32.47
C ASP A 53 -14.19 36.46 -31.85
N ARG A 54 -13.31 36.53 -30.85
CA ARG A 54 -12.94 35.39 -30.02
C ARG A 54 -13.75 35.38 -28.74
N VAL A 55 -14.28 34.21 -28.40
CA VAL A 55 -15.06 33.96 -27.19
C VAL A 55 -14.16 33.27 -26.17
N ARG A 56 -14.25 33.71 -24.91
CA ARG A 56 -13.60 33.05 -23.77
C ARG A 56 -14.40 31.83 -23.34
N PHE A 57 -13.75 30.67 -23.25
CA PHE A 57 -14.31 29.46 -22.68
C PHE A 57 -13.56 29.04 -21.42
N ILE A 58 -14.29 28.48 -20.47
CA ILE A 58 -13.76 27.80 -19.28
C ILE A 58 -14.22 26.35 -19.35
N VAL A 59 -13.27 25.43 -19.42
CA VAL A 59 -13.56 24.00 -19.54
C VAL A 59 -13.05 23.26 -18.31
N ALA A 60 -13.90 22.46 -17.71
CA ALA A 60 -13.51 21.48 -16.71
C ALA A 60 -13.10 20.18 -17.40
N ILE A 61 -11.88 19.74 -17.13
CA ILE A 61 -11.28 18.48 -17.59
C ILE A 61 -11.41 17.50 -16.44
N LYS A 62 -12.09 16.37 -16.64
CA LYS A 62 -12.38 15.38 -15.61
C LYS A 62 -12.04 13.97 -16.08
N GLY A 63 -11.55 13.13 -15.18
CA GLY A 63 -11.32 11.72 -15.45
C GLY A 63 -10.93 10.98 -14.18
N PHE A 64 -10.56 9.71 -14.33
CA PHE A 64 -10.05 8.88 -13.25
C PHE A 64 -8.73 8.26 -13.67
N ILE A 65 -7.84 8.03 -12.71
CA ILE A 65 -6.65 7.21 -12.88
C ILE A 65 -6.62 6.13 -11.81
N SER A 66 -5.87 5.06 -12.04
CA SER A 66 -5.49 4.14 -10.97
C SER A 66 -4.00 3.88 -11.01
N VAL A 67 -3.43 3.59 -9.83
CA VAL A 67 -2.03 3.25 -9.64
C VAL A 67 -1.89 1.74 -9.66
N TYR A 68 -0.80 1.25 -10.24
CA TYR A 68 -0.48 -0.16 -10.41
C TYR A 68 0.94 -0.43 -9.93
N LEU A 69 1.17 -1.56 -9.28
CA LEU A 69 2.49 -2.06 -8.89
C LEU A 69 2.69 -3.42 -9.51
N ASP A 70 3.76 -3.60 -10.28
CA ASP A 70 4.10 -4.87 -10.93
C ASP A 70 2.93 -5.48 -11.78
N GLY A 71 2.03 -4.62 -12.28
CA GLY A 71 0.87 -5.00 -13.10
C GLY A 71 -0.44 -5.14 -12.33
N ASP A 72 -0.40 -5.22 -11.00
CA ASP A 72 -1.60 -5.30 -10.16
C ASP A 72 -2.09 -3.91 -9.77
N ARG A 73 -3.41 -3.70 -9.78
CA ARG A 73 -4.01 -2.42 -9.41
C ARG A 73 -3.90 -2.22 -7.90
N ILE A 74 -3.25 -1.14 -7.48
CA ILE A 74 -3.00 -0.79 -6.08
C ILE A 74 -3.78 0.42 -5.56
N SER A 75 -4.60 1.04 -6.40
CA SER A 75 -5.55 2.05 -5.94
C SER A 75 -6.90 1.84 -6.61
N GLY A 76 -7.96 2.22 -5.92
CA GLY A 76 -9.23 2.51 -6.56
C GLY A 76 -9.10 3.62 -7.61
N PRO A 77 -10.17 3.93 -8.36
CA PRO A 77 -10.19 5.04 -9.31
C PRO A 77 -10.06 6.38 -8.58
N ILE A 78 -8.93 7.06 -8.77
CA ILE A 78 -8.63 8.37 -8.21
C ILE A 78 -9.17 9.43 -9.18
N PRO A 79 -10.19 10.22 -8.80
CA PRO A 79 -10.72 11.26 -9.66
C PRO A 79 -9.73 12.42 -9.79
N PHE A 80 -9.62 12.98 -10.98
CA PHE A 80 -8.94 14.24 -11.21
C PHE A 80 -9.86 15.27 -11.84
N THR A 81 -9.64 16.54 -11.50
CA THR A 81 -10.34 17.66 -12.12
C THR A 81 -9.38 18.83 -12.29
N ALA A 82 -9.32 19.38 -13.51
CA ALA A 82 -8.57 20.59 -13.81
C ALA A 82 -9.43 21.56 -14.62
N TYR A 83 -9.02 22.83 -14.62
CA TYR A 83 -9.71 23.88 -15.35
C TYR A 83 -8.76 24.53 -16.34
N GLU A 84 -9.24 24.74 -17.56
CA GLU A 84 -8.49 25.45 -18.59
C GLU A 84 -9.30 26.62 -19.15
N LYS A 85 -8.61 27.72 -19.46
CA LYS A 85 -9.23 28.95 -19.97
C LYS A 85 -8.59 29.29 -21.30
N PHE A 86 -9.40 29.38 -22.34
CA PHE A 86 -8.90 29.71 -23.67
C PHE A 86 -9.85 30.60 -24.45
N TYR A 87 -9.30 31.20 -25.51
CA TYR A 87 -10.03 32.05 -26.45
C TYR A 87 -10.02 31.38 -27.81
N ILE A 88 -11.20 31.12 -28.35
CA ILE A 88 -11.37 30.52 -29.69
C ILE A 88 -12.44 31.30 -30.44
N HIS A 89 -12.27 31.46 -31.76
CA HIS A 89 -13.35 32.04 -32.56
C HIS A 89 -14.53 31.07 -32.63
N ALA A 90 -15.71 31.55 -32.22
CA ALA A 90 -16.94 30.79 -32.16
C ALA A 90 -18.13 31.66 -32.57
N SER A 91 -19.06 31.10 -33.36
CA SER A 91 -20.38 31.65 -33.66
C SER A 91 -21.42 31.28 -32.57
N LYS A 92 -22.63 31.85 -32.63
CA LYS A 92 -23.69 31.60 -31.63
C LYS A 92 -24.18 30.15 -31.52
N LYS A 93 -23.91 29.28 -32.51
CA LYS A 93 -24.33 27.85 -32.52
C LYS A 93 -23.14 26.89 -32.48
N THR A 94 -22.03 27.32 -31.90
CA THR A 94 -20.78 26.55 -31.94
C THR A 94 -20.75 25.49 -30.85
N GLU A 95 -20.38 24.28 -31.24
CA GLU A 95 -20.00 23.19 -30.35
C GLU A 95 -18.47 23.05 -30.33
N LEU A 96 -17.93 22.74 -29.16
CA LEU A 96 -16.51 22.49 -28.97
C LEU A 96 -16.22 21.00 -29.08
N LEU A 97 -15.32 20.63 -30.00
CA LEU A 97 -14.83 19.27 -30.15
C LEU A 97 -13.41 19.17 -29.60
N PHE A 98 -13.22 18.32 -28.59
CA PHE A 98 -11.95 18.07 -27.94
C PHE A 98 -11.32 16.79 -28.48
N ARG A 99 -9.99 16.83 -28.70
CA ARG A 99 -9.23 15.64 -29.09
C ARG A 99 -7.89 15.62 -28.38
N ILE A 100 -7.62 14.53 -27.68
CA ILE A 100 -6.34 14.28 -27.03
C ILE A 100 -5.29 13.92 -28.08
N ARG A 101 -4.12 14.52 -27.95
CA ARG A 101 -2.92 14.32 -28.78
C ARG A 101 -1.79 13.68 -28.01
N GLU A 102 -1.69 14.02 -26.73
CA GLU A 102 -0.66 13.54 -25.82
C GLU A 102 -1.34 13.24 -24.48
N PHE A 103 -1.02 12.10 -23.90
CA PHE A 103 -1.43 11.72 -22.56
C PHE A 103 -0.26 10.97 -21.93
N GLU A 104 0.17 11.42 -20.77
CA GLU A 104 1.15 10.74 -19.96
C GLU A 104 0.69 10.77 -18.50
N CYS A 105 0.71 9.62 -17.85
CA CYS A 105 0.50 9.49 -16.41
C CYS A 105 1.80 8.95 -15.82
N TYR A 106 2.37 9.65 -14.85
CA TYR A 106 3.66 9.31 -14.28
C TYR A 106 3.71 9.60 -12.78
N ILE A 107 4.63 8.93 -12.08
CA ILE A 107 4.84 9.13 -10.65
C ILE A 107 5.89 10.23 -10.47
N ASP A 108 5.46 11.39 -9.97
CA ASP A 108 6.33 12.53 -9.66
C ASP A 108 7.27 12.20 -8.50
N ASP A 109 6.69 11.73 -7.39
CA ASP A 109 7.43 11.41 -6.18
C ASP A 109 6.69 10.44 -5.24
N ILE A 110 7.43 9.83 -4.32
CA ILE A 110 6.90 8.99 -3.25
C ILE A 110 7.48 9.53 -1.93
N LEU A 111 6.62 10.13 -1.12
CA LEU A 111 6.99 10.71 0.16
C LEU A 111 7.12 9.63 1.25
N SER A 112 7.83 9.96 2.33
CA SER A 112 8.08 9.07 3.46
C SER A 112 6.82 8.67 4.24
N ASP A 113 5.72 9.39 4.07
CA ASP A 113 4.41 9.14 4.70
C ASP A 113 3.48 8.28 3.83
N ASN A 114 4.02 7.57 2.82
CA ASN A 114 3.30 6.80 1.81
C ASN A 114 2.35 7.63 0.92
N THR A 115 2.61 8.93 0.79
CA THR A 115 1.95 9.77 -0.21
C THR A 115 2.64 9.63 -1.56
N ILE A 116 1.90 9.18 -2.57
CA ILE A 116 2.32 9.12 -3.98
C ILE A 116 1.88 10.40 -4.66
N LYS A 117 2.84 11.16 -5.20
CA LYS A 117 2.57 12.29 -6.08
C LYS A 117 2.50 11.80 -7.52
N ILE A 118 1.37 12.06 -8.16
CA ILE A 118 1.06 11.58 -9.51
C ILE A 118 0.89 12.78 -10.42
N GLY A 119 1.64 12.79 -11.52
CA GLY A 119 1.56 13.77 -12.59
C GLY A 119 0.73 13.23 -13.77
N ILE A 120 -0.16 14.06 -14.29
CA ILE A 120 -0.91 13.80 -15.53
C ILE A 120 -0.64 14.94 -16.49
N LYS A 121 -0.03 14.61 -17.63
CA LYS A 121 0.25 15.56 -18.71
C LYS A 121 -0.66 15.30 -19.89
N LEU A 122 -1.33 16.37 -20.34
CA LEU A 122 -2.39 16.33 -21.35
C LEU A 122 -2.09 17.33 -22.46
N GLY A 123 -1.97 16.86 -23.70
CA GLY A 123 -1.99 17.71 -24.89
C GLY A 123 -3.34 17.63 -25.59
N VAL A 124 -4.05 18.76 -25.72
CA VAL A 124 -5.44 18.80 -26.22
C VAL A 124 -5.56 19.74 -27.40
N ILE A 125 -6.26 19.28 -28.45
CA ILE A 125 -6.74 20.12 -29.54
C ILE A 125 -8.22 20.40 -29.33
N VAL A 126 -8.58 21.69 -29.36
CA VAL A 126 -9.97 22.13 -29.36
C VAL A 126 -10.33 22.67 -30.73
N ARG A 127 -11.46 22.24 -31.27
CA ARG A 127 -12.05 22.78 -32.49
C ARG A 127 -13.39 23.41 -32.17
N SER A 128 -13.58 24.63 -32.65
CA SER A 128 -14.87 25.31 -32.67
C SER A 128 -15.59 24.91 -33.95
N THR A 129 -16.75 24.28 -33.83
CA THR A 129 -17.49 23.74 -34.98
C THR A 129 -18.98 24.07 -34.95
N ALA A 130 -19.62 24.19 -36.11
CA ALA A 130 -21.08 24.21 -36.21
C ALA A 130 -21.53 23.62 -37.55
N GLN A 131 -22.79 23.18 -37.60
CA GLN A 131 -23.43 22.79 -38.84
C GLN A 131 -23.71 24.04 -39.69
N THR A 132 -23.26 24.01 -40.94
CA THR A 132 -23.50 25.06 -41.94
C THR A 132 -23.86 24.45 -43.29
N ASP A 133 -24.47 25.25 -44.13
CA ASP A 133 -24.79 24.89 -45.51
C ASP A 133 -23.64 25.35 -46.42
N LEU A 134 -23.05 24.41 -47.16
CA LEU A 134 -22.02 24.66 -48.15
C LEU A 134 -22.61 24.51 -49.55
N ILE A 135 -22.55 25.58 -50.32
CA ILE A 135 -22.97 25.58 -51.73
C ILE A 135 -21.74 25.19 -52.56
N THR A 136 -21.82 24.06 -53.27
CA THR A 136 -20.75 23.52 -54.11
C THR A 136 -21.28 23.23 -55.52
N PRO A 137 -20.47 23.42 -56.58
CA PRO A 137 -20.80 22.90 -57.89
C PRO A 137 -20.84 21.36 -57.88
N VAL A 138 -21.82 20.79 -58.56
CA VAL A 138 -22.01 19.36 -58.80
C VAL A 138 -22.17 19.16 -60.30
N PHE A 139 -21.46 18.16 -60.83
CA PHE A 139 -21.50 17.81 -62.24
C PHE A 139 -22.82 17.09 -62.55
N ASP A 140 -23.52 17.55 -63.59
CA ASP A 140 -24.78 16.97 -64.04
C ASP A 140 -24.58 16.33 -65.41
N GLU A 141 -24.55 14.98 -65.46
CA GLU A 141 -24.39 14.22 -66.70
C GLU A 141 -25.60 14.33 -67.66
N SER A 142 -26.72 14.92 -67.22
CA SER A 142 -27.95 14.99 -68.02
C SER A 142 -28.03 16.19 -68.99
N SER A 143 -27.03 17.08 -69.04
CA SER A 143 -27.07 18.25 -69.92
C SER A 143 -26.41 18.00 -71.29
N GLU A 144 -27.11 17.28 -72.17
CA GLU A 144 -26.88 17.37 -73.61
C GLU A 144 -27.42 18.72 -74.11
N VAL A 145 -26.65 19.81 -74.02
CA VAL A 145 -26.67 21.00 -74.91
C VAL A 145 -25.63 22.01 -74.38
N TYR A 146 -24.78 22.47 -75.30
CA TYR A 146 -23.68 23.44 -75.13
C TYR A 146 -23.88 24.51 -74.03
N GLY A 147 -23.33 24.24 -72.84
CA GLY A 147 -23.17 25.18 -71.73
C GLY A 147 -22.62 24.45 -70.51
N SER A 148 -21.58 24.97 -69.85
CA SER A 148 -20.83 24.27 -68.80
C SER A 148 -21.73 23.64 -67.72
N GLY A 149 -21.82 22.30 -67.70
CA GLY A 149 -22.76 21.49 -66.91
C GLY A 149 -22.45 21.40 -65.42
N TYR A 150 -22.40 22.55 -64.74
CA TYR A 150 -22.30 22.62 -63.28
C TYR A 150 -23.60 23.16 -62.69
N LYS A 151 -24.33 22.33 -61.94
CA LYS A 151 -25.43 22.79 -61.05
C LYS A 151 -24.86 23.07 -59.66
N THR A 152 -25.49 23.96 -58.91
CA THR A 152 -25.15 24.15 -57.49
C THR A 152 -25.96 23.19 -56.63
N ALA A 153 -25.29 22.46 -55.75
CA ALA A 153 -25.93 21.70 -54.68
C ALA A 153 -25.61 22.34 -53.33
N CYS A 154 -26.60 22.32 -52.44
CA CYS A 154 -26.44 22.70 -51.05
C CYS A 154 -26.23 21.43 -50.23
N ILE A 155 -25.08 21.29 -49.58
CA ILE A 155 -24.77 20.19 -48.68
C ILE A 155 -24.59 20.71 -47.26
N ARG A 156 -25.16 20.01 -46.29
CA ARG A 156 -24.97 20.32 -44.87
C ARG A 156 -23.62 19.73 -44.41
N VAL A 157 -22.75 20.58 -43.90
CA VAL A 157 -21.38 20.21 -43.48
C VAL A 157 -21.07 20.75 -42.09
N THR A 158 -20.17 20.05 -41.40
CA THR A 158 -19.58 20.55 -40.15
C THR A 158 -18.43 21.50 -40.50
N GLN A 159 -18.64 22.81 -40.34
CA GLN A 159 -17.58 23.79 -40.51
C GLN A 159 -16.74 23.91 -39.23
N VAL A 160 -15.42 23.89 -39.37
CA VAL A 160 -14.47 24.24 -38.30
C VAL A 160 -14.12 25.72 -38.44
N PHE A 161 -14.43 26.53 -37.43
CA PHE A 161 -14.17 27.98 -37.44
C PHE A 161 -12.77 28.34 -36.99
N ASP A 162 -12.28 27.64 -35.97
CA ASP A 162 -10.97 27.87 -35.37
C ASP A 162 -10.50 26.61 -34.65
N LYS A 163 -9.19 26.54 -34.44
CA LYS A 163 -8.52 25.42 -33.78
C LYS A 163 -7.43 25.98 -32.90
N ILE A 164 -7.41 25.52 -31.65
CA ILE A 164 -6.34 25.81 -30.72
C ILE A 164 -5.73 24.52 -30.18
N HIS A 165 -4.55 24.67 -29.60
CA HIS A 165 -3.86 23.61 -28.87
C HIS A 165 -3.46 24.16 -27.50
N PHE A 166 -3.62 23.35 -26.46
CA PHE A 166 -3.07 23.64 -25.14
C PHE A 166 -2.52 22.37 -24.51
N THR A 167 -1.58 22.56 -23.59
CA THR A 167 -1.05 21.50 -22.73
C THR A 167 -1.45 21.79 -21.29
N LYS A 168 -1.76 20.75 -20.53
CA LYS A 168 -2.13 20.83 -19.12
C LYS A 168 -1.39 19.80 -18.29
N ASP A 169 -0.74 20.25 -17.23
CA ASP A 169 -0.15 19.40 -16.21
C ASP A 169 -1.04 19.43 -14.96
N ILE A 170 -1.41 18.26 -14.46
CA ILE A 170 -2.26 18.06 -13.28
C ILE A 170 -1.46 17.22 -12.29
N HIS A 171 -1.40 17.67 -11.03
CA HIS A 171 -0.70 16.95 -9.97
C HIS A 171 -1.71 16.52 -8.91
N ILE A 172 -1.62 15.26 -8.49
CA ILE A 172 -2.50 14.64 -7.52
C ILE A 172 -1.64 14.05 -6.41
N GLU A 173 -2.06 14.21 -5.17
CA GLU A 173 -1.46 13.52 -4.03
C GLU A 173 -2.40 12.38 -3.62
N TYR A 174 -1.94 11.15 -3.73
CA TYR A 174 -2.65 9.95 -3.29
C TYR A 174 -1.96 9.39 -2.06
N LYS A 175 -2.65 9.41 -0.93
CA LYS A 175 -2.15 8.80 0.29
C LYS A 175 -2.64 7.36 0.36
N GLN A 176 -1.70 6.42 0.50
CA GLN A 176 -2.03 5.03 0.70
C GLN A 176 -2.52 4.82 2.14
N ASP A 177 -3.78 4.43 2.31
CA ASP A 177 -4.33 4.17 3.64
C ASP A 177 -3.76 2.86 4.22
N SER A 178 -3.10 2.96 5.38
CA SER A 178 -2.68 1.79 6.13
C SER A 178 -3.84 1.25 6.98
N ILE A 179 -4.01 -0.07 6.98
CA ILE A 179 -5.03 -0.73 7.80
C ILE A 179 -4.49 -0.80 9.22
N LYS A 180 -5.10 -0.07 10.16
CA LYS A 180 -4.72 -0.16 11.58
C LYS A 180 -5.11 -1.51 12.16
N ALA A 181 -4.20 -2.09 12.94
CA ALA A 181 -4.50 -3.29 13.71
C ALA A 181 -4.86 -2.94 15.15
N GLU A 182 -5.83 -3.65 15.70
CA GLU A 182 -6.04 -3.75 17.14
C GLU A 182 -5.16 -4.89 17.68
N VAL A 183 -4.28 -4.58 18.63
CA VAL A 183 -3.41 -5.56 19.28
C VAL A 183 -3.85 -5.75 20.73
N TYR A 184 -3.98 -7.00 21.13
CA TYR A 184 -4.22 -7.38 22.52
C TYR A 184 -3.22 -8.44 22.94
N GLN A 185 -2.64 -8.32 24.13
CA GLN A 185 -1.71 -9.30 24.66
C GLN A 185 -2.23 -9.88 25.97
N TYR A 186 -2.52 -11.18 25.97
CA TYR A 186 -2.72 -11.94 27.19
C TYR A 186 -1.36 -12.29 27.79
N ASN A 187 -1.19 -12.09 29.10
CA ASN A 187 0.06 -12.39 29.80
C ASN A 187 -0.21 -13.22 31.04
N ALA A 188 0.57 -14.28 31.25
CA ALA A 188 0.53 -15.12 32.43
C ALA A 188 1.95 -15.55 32.84
N LEU A 189 2.08 -16.06 34.06
CA LEU A 189 3.29 -16.74 34.53
C LEU A 189 3.03 -18.23 34.72
N SER A 190 3.97 -19.05 34.28
CA SER A 190 3.91 -20.48 34.58
C SER A 190 4.19 -20.74 36.06
N ASP A 191 3.48 -21.71 36.64
CA ASP A 191 3.76 -22.24 37.97
C ASP A 191 4.79 -23.38 37.96
N GLY A 192 5.21 -23.83 36.76
CA GLY A 192 6.12 -24.95 36.56
C GLY A 192 5.44 -26.31 36.44
N ILE A 193 4.11 -26.37 36.52
CA ILE A 193 3.35 -27.63 36.62
C ILE A 193 2.19 -27.67 35.63
N LYS A 194 1.39 -26.61 35.56
CA LYS A 194 0.17 -26.63 34.73
C LYS A 194 0.49 -26.43 33.25
N LYS A 195 -0.37 -27.03 32.42
CA LYS A 195 -0.37 -26.89 30.96
C LYS A 195 -1.64 -26.24 30.43
N ILE A 196 -2.54 -25.88 31.34
CA ILE A 196 -3.83 -25.25 31.02
C ILE A 196 -3.85 -23.87 31.67
N TYR A 197 -4.12 -22.86 30.86
CA TYR A 197 -4.22 -21.46 31.26
C TYR A 197 -5.58 -20.92 30.85
N THR A 198 -6.13 -20.07 31.70
CA THR A 198 -7.48 -19.50 31.58
C THR A 198 -7.45 -18.00 31.81
N ASN A 199 -8.59 -17.35 31.70
CA ASN A 199 -8.72 -15.92 32.03
C ASN A 199 -8.33 -15.59 33.47
N ALA A 200 -8.46 -16.55 34.41
CA ALA A 200 -8.09 -16.33 35.80
C ALA A 200 -6.56 -16.23 36.01
N ASP A 201 -5.78 -16.72 35.05
CA ASP A 201 -4.31 -16.69 35.10
C ASP A 201 -3.72 -15.42 34.48
N GLU A 202 -4.58 -14.54 33.94
CA GLU A 202 -4.17 -13.29 33.33
C GLU A 202 -3.57 -12.32 34.36
N LEU A 203 -2.41 -11.77 34.03
CA LEU A 203 -1.83 -10.64 34.73
C LEU A 203 -2.57 -9.36 34.33
N THR A 204 -3.60 -9.02 35.11
CA THR A 204 -4.53 -7.93 34.78
C THR A 204 -3.91 -6.53 34.70
N ILE A 205 -2.69 -6.37 35.23
CA ILE A 205 -1.90 -5.14 35.08
C ILE A 205 -1.53 -4.83 33.62
N TYR A 206 -1.55 -5.84 32.73
CA TYR A 206 -1.20 -5.70 31.32
C TYR A 206 -2.41 -5.74 30.37
N GLY A 207 -3.59 -6.12 30.86
CA GLY A 207 -4.82 -6.29 30.09
C GLY A 207 -5.82 -7.17 30.83
N ASP A 208 -7.11 -7.05 30.53
CA ASP A 208 -8.21 -7.66 31.31
C ASP A 208 -9.29 -8.34 30.45
N ARG A 209 -8.99 -8.63 29.18
CA ARG A 209 -9.92 -9.22 28.21
C ARG A 209 -9.88 -10.75 28.19
N GLY A 210 -8.94 -11.36 28.90
CA GLY A 210 -8.69 -12.80 28.87
C GLY A 210 -8.19 -13.31 27.52
N ILE A 211 -8.21 -14.63 27.37
CA ILE A 211 -7.84 -15.32 26.13
C ILE A 211 -8.97 -15.12 25.11
N LEU A 212 -8.69 -14.40 24.02
CA LEU A 212 -9.69 -14.06 23.00
C LEU A 212 -10.12 -15.28 22.17
N ASP A 213 -11.28 -15.19 21.50
CA ASP A 213 -11.73 -16.21 20.55
C ASP A 213 -10.86 -16.12 19.27
N PRO A 214 -10.10 -17.18 18.91
CA PRO A 214 -9.28 -17.22 17.71
C PRO A 214 -10.02 -16.88 16.41
N ARG A 215 -11.34 -17.09 16.36
CA ARG A 215 -12.16 -16.83 15.16
C ARG A 215 -12.56 -15.36 15.02
N LYS A 216 -12.28 -14.52 16.01
CA LYS A 216 -12.64 -13.09 16.04
C LYS A 216 -11.43 -12.16 15.92
N VAL A 217 -10.27 -12.70 15.62
CA VAL A 217 -9.01 -11.97 15.40
C VAL A 217 -8.45 -12.37 14.04
N SER A 218 -7.50 -11.60 13.50
CA SER A 218 -6.85 -11.97 12.23
C SER A 218 -5.87 -13.11 12.44
N TYR A 219 -4.97 -12.98 13.42
CA TYR A 219 -4.08 -14.06 13.83
C TYR A 219 -3.64 -13.89 15.28
N TYR A 220 -2.91 -14.89 15.79
CA TYR A 220 -2.28 -14.84 17.10
C TYR A 220 -0.97 -15.62 17.10
N SER A 221 -0.06 -15.22 18.00
CA SER A 221 1.23 -15.86 18.20
C SER A 221 1.46 -16.09 19.70
N LEU A 222 1.79 -17.33 20.08
CA LEU A 222 2.11 -17.72 21.46
C LEU A 222 3.62 -17.68 21.68
N TYR A 223 4.05 -16.98 22.70
CA TYR A 223 5.44 -16.92 23.16
C TYR A 223 5.54 -17.50 24.55
N ILE A 224 6.48 -18.41 24.74
CA ILE A 224 6.83 -18.97 26.05
C ILE A 224 8.30 -18.68 26.29
N ASN A 225 8.60 -17.93 27.35
CA ASN A 225 9.96 -17.48 27.68
C ASN A 225 10.68 -16.80 26.50
N GLY A 226 9.98 -15.96 25.74
CA GLY A 226 10.50 -15.27 24.57
C GLY A 226 10.63 -16.14 23.30
N VAL A 227 10.31 -17.43 23.36
CA VAL A 227 10.36 -18.33 22.20
C VAL A 227 8.97 -18.51 21.61
N LEU A 228 8.83 -18.18 20.32
CA LEU A 228 7.63 -18.39 19.53
C LEU A 228 7.30 -19.89 19.43
N GLN A 229 6.06 -20.26 19.79
CA GLN A 229 5.62 -21.64 19.82
C GLN A 229 4.90 -22.03 18.50
N PRO A 230 5.24 -23.18 17.89
CA PRO A 230 4.50 -23.74 16.76
C PRO A 230 3.07 -24.13 17.15
N LYS A 231 2.11 -23.98 16.23
CA LYS A 231 0.68 -24.29 16.46
C LYS A 231 0.39 -25.71 16.93
N VAL A 232 1.22 -26.69 16.57
CA VAL A 232 1.03 -28.08 17.02
C VAL A 232 1.24 -28.25 18.53
N ASN A 233 2.00 -27.35 19.15
CA ASN A 233 2.34 -27.42 20.58
C ASN A 233 1.19 -26.96 21.49
N TYR A 234 0.11 -26.42 20.95
CA TYR A 234 -0.94 -25.84 21.77
C TYR A 234 -2.30 -25.77 21.07
N GLU A 235 -3.33 -25.50 21.84
CA GLU A 235 -4.67 -25.19 21.36
C GLU A 235 -5.20 -23.97 22.10
N ILE A 236 -5.80 -23.04 21.36
CA ILE A 236 -6.47 -21.89 21.92
C ILE A 236 -7.95 -21.96 21.59
N LYS A 237 -8.78 -21.74 22.62
CA LYS A 237 -10.20 -21.45 22.52
C LYS A 237 -10.47 -20.17 23.30
N LYS A 238 -11.63 -19.57 23.10
CA LYS A 238 -12.05 -18.43 23.93
C LYS A 238 -11.95 -18.83 25.41
N GLY A 239 -11.11 -18.11 26.16
CA GLY A 239 -10.90 -18.32 27.59
C GLY A 239 -9.96 -19.46 27.98
N LEU A 240 -9.30 -20.13 27.03
CA LEU A 240 -8.51 -21.33 27.28
C LEU A 240 -7.28 -21.41 26.37
N LEU A 241 -6.10 -21.63 26.96
CA LEU A 241 -4.89 -22.11 26.32
C LEU A 241 -4.54 -23.48 26.91
N GLU A 242 -4.37 -24.49 26.05
CA GLU A 242 -3.92 -25.82 26.43
C GLU A 242 -2.59 -26.13 25.72
N LEU A 243 -1.54 -26.43 26.48
CA LEU A 243 -0.24 -26.85 25.97
C LEU A 243 -0.24 -28.36 25.76
N LYS A 244 0.09 -28.78 24.55
CA LYS A 244 0.16 -30.18 24.09
C LYS A 244 1.55 -30.78 24.26
N THR A 245 2.52 -29.98 24.71
CA THR A 245 3.88 -30.44 25.01
C THR A 245 3.89 -31.43 26.16
N GLU A 246 4.93 -32.28 26.20
CA GLU A 246 5.16 -33.17 27.33
C GLU A 246 5.39 -32.37 28.62
N ASP A 247 6.38 -31.48 28.57
CA ASP A 247 6.77 -30.63 29.68
C ASP A 247 5.91 -29.38 29.81
N ALA A 248 5.70 -28.95 31.06
CA ALA A 248 5.16 -27.64 31.39
C ALA A 248 6.27 -26.58 31.30
N PRO A 249 5.95 -25.32 30.98
CA PRO A 249 6.93 -24.24 31.01
C PRO A 249 7.53 -24.08 32.40
N LEU A 250 8.82 -23.74 32.49
CA LEU A 250 9.51 -23.53 33.75
C LEU A 250 8.78 -22.54 34.66
N LYS A 251 8.86 -22.74 35.97
CA LYS A 251 8.25 -21.83 36.96
C LYS A 251 8.72 -20.39 36.73
N ASN A 252 7.77 -19.45 36.77
CA ASN A 252 7.93 -18.03 36.47
C ASN A 252 8.30 -17.71 35.00
N ALA A 253 8.30 -18.68 34.09
CA ALA A 253 8.44 -18.38 32.67
C ALA A 253 7.25 -17.53 32.20
N PRO A 254 7.49 -16.43 31.47
CA PRO A 254 6.43 -15.62 30.92
C PRO A 254 5.74 -16.36 29.76
N ILE A 255 4.41 -16.27 29.75
CA ILE A 255 3.55 -16.79 28.69
C ILE A 255 2.79 -15.60 28.14
N ALA A 256 3.01 -15.31 26.86
CA ALA A 256 2.36 -14.20 26.18
C ALA A 256 1.63 -14.70 24.93
N ILE A 257 0.37 -14.33 24.77
CA ILE A 257 -0.36 -14.53 23.51
C ILE A 257 -0.63 -13.15 22.92
N SER A 258 0.00 -12.85 21.79
CA SER A 258 -0.30 -11.64 21.03
C SER A 258 -1.41 -11.94 20.03
N PHE A 259 -2.55 -11.25 20.18
CA PHE A 259 -3.69 -11.29 19.28
C PHE A 259 -3.69 -10.04 18.42
N VAL A 260 -3.71 -10.21 17.10
CA VAL A 260 -3.70 -9.11 16.14
C VAL A 260 -4.97 -9.16 15.31
N THR A 261 -5.68 -8.03 15.22
CA THR A 261 -6.95 -7.91 14.50
C THR A 261 -6.90 -6.73 13.54
N PHE A 262 -6.86 -7.03 12.25
CA PHE A 262 -7.09 -6.04 11.19
C PHE A 262 -8.57 -6.02 10.83
N LYS A 263 -9.10 -4.83 10.55
CA LYS A 263 -10.46 -4.63 10.08
C LYS A 263 -10.46 -3.83 8.79
N ASP A 264 -11.36 -4.15 7.88
CA ASP A 264 -11.61 -3.29 6.71
C ASP A 264 -12.34 -1.99 7.11
N SER A 265 -12.63 -1.14 6.12
CA SER A 265 -13.36 0.11 6.33
C SER A 265 -14.78 -0.06 6.87
N ASN A 266 -15.36 -1.26 6.75
CA ASN A 266 -16.69 -1.61 7.27
C ASN A 266 -16.62 -2.25 8.67
N GLY A 267 -15.43 -2.42 9.25
CA GLY A 267 -15.22 -3.08 10.53
C GLY A 267 -15.19 -4.61 10.47
N THR A 268 -15.16 -5.21 9.27
CA THR A 268 -15.05 -6.65 9.05
C THR A 268 -13.63 -7.12 9.34
N VAL A 269 -13.48 -8.16 10.16
CA VAL A 269 -12.17 -8.73 10.47
C VAL A 269 -11.56 -9.38 9.21
N LEU A 270 -10.36 -8.94 8.85
CA LEU A 270 -9.57 -9.55 7.79
C LEU A 270 -8.98 -10.86 8.29
N GLN A 271 -9.17 -11.94 7.53
CA GLN A 271 -8.61 -13.25 7.88
C GLN A 271 -7.11 -13.26 7.66
N ALA A 272 -6.37 -13.93 8.55
CA ALA A 272 -4.96 -14.18 8.33
C ALA A 272 -4.58 -15.63 8.62
N GLU A 273 -3.62 -16.13 7.86
CA GLU A 273 -3.01 -17.44 8.02
C GLU A 273 -1.58 -17.27 8.53
N THR A 274 -1.17 -18.14 9.45
CA THR A 274 0.21 -18.19 9.93
C THR A 274 0.78 -19.60 9.75
N TYR A 275 2.00 -19.64 9.23
CA TYR A 275 2.79 -20.85 9.04
C TYR A 275 4.18 -20.67 9.67
N TYR A 276 4.73 -21.74 10.24
CA TYR A 276 6.03 -21.72 10.90
C TYR A 276 6.92 -22.78 10.29
N TYR A 277 7.97 -22.34 9.60
CA TYR A 277 9.08 -23.22 9.23
C TYR A 277 10.05 -23.26 10.42
N ASN A 278 10.33 -24.45 10.93
CA ASN A 278 11.18 -24.65 12.10
C ASN A 278 12.35 -25.56 11.74
N THR A 279 13.56 -25.15 12.11
CA THR A 279 14.78 -25.94 11.92
C THR A 279 15.73 -25.75 13.10
N ILE A 280 16.76 -26.58 13.18
CA ILE A 280 17.80 -26.52 14.22
C ILE A 280 19.13 -26.28 13.53
N SER A 281 19.88 -25.29 14.03
CA SER A 281 21.23 -25.05 13.52
C SER A 281 22.14 -26.25 13.78
N ASP A 282 22.95 -26.61 12.80
CA ASP A 282 24.02 -27.60 12.93
C ASP A 282 25.33 -26.99 13.47
N GLY A 283 25.40 -25.65 13.60
CA GLY A 283 26.58 -24.92 14.02
C GLY A 283 27.62 -24.67 12.92
N ILE A 284 27.31 -25.04 11.66
CA ILE A 284 28.26 -25.04 10.55
C ILE A 284 27.71 -24.26 9.35
N LYS A 285 26.44 -24.46 8.97
CA LYS A 285 25.87 -23.87 7.75
C LYS A 285 25.10 -22.57 8.03
N ARG A 286 25.01 -21.75 6.99
CA ARG A 286 24.20 -20.50 6.94
C ARG A 286 22.97 -20.62 6.05
N VAL A 287 22.88 -21.72 5.31
CA VAL A 287 21.87 -21.95 4.29
C VAL A 287 20.99 -23.09 4.76
N PHE A 288 19.69 -22.81 4.84
CA PHE A 288 18.66 -23.76 5.24
C PHE A 288 17.67 -23.93 4.09
N THR A 289 17.26 -25.17 3.87
CA THR A 289 16.38 -25.57 2.76
C THR A 289 15.14 -26.28 3.29
N ASN A 290 14.19 -26.61 2.42
CA ASN A 290 13.01 -27.40 2.83
C ASN A 290 13.36 -28.72 3.53
N ASP A 291 14.49 -29.34 3.18
CA ASP A 291 14.92 -30.61 3.77
C ASP A 291 15.36 -30.47 5.24
N ASP A 292 15.61 -29.24 5.69
CA ASP A 292 15.99 -28.92 7.06
C ASP A 292 14.77 -28.69 7.97
N GLU A 293 13.56 -28.72 7.41
CA GLU A 293 12.35 -28.54 8.18
C GLU A 293 12.13 -29.68 9.19
N LEU A 294 11.80 -29.32 10.41
CA LEU A 294 11.31 -30.25 11.40
C LEU A 294 9.86 -30.62 11.08
N TYR A 295 9.66 -31.72 10.38
CA TYR A 295 8.35 -32.21 9.94
C TYR A 295 7.29 -32.37 11.04
N ALA A 296 7.71 -32.51 12.30
CA ALA A 296 6.80 -32.54 13.44
C ALA A 296 6.04 -31.21 13.66
N TYR A 297 6.56 -30.10 13.13
CA TYR A 297 6.02 -28.75 13.33
C TYR A 297 5.44 -28.10 12.06
N GLY A 298 5.66 -28.69 10.88
CA GLY A 298 5.21 -28.18 9.58
C GLY A 298 5.75 -29.02 8.42
N ASP A 299 5.16 -28.90 7.23
CA ASP A 299 5.49 -29.71 6.04
C ASP A 299 5.44 -28.95 4.71
N LYS A 300 5.32 -27.62 4.76
CA LYS A 300 5.19 -26.75 3.57
C LYS A 300 6.53 -26.20 3.07
N GLY A 301 7.61 -26.39 3.82
CA GLY A 301 8.90 -25.78 3.56
C GLY A 301 8.90 -24.26 3.68
N ILE A 302 9.93 -23.63 3.13
CA ILE A 302 10.11 -22.18 3.10
C ILE A 302 9.24 -21.62 1.97
N ILE A 303 8.16 -20.92 2.35
CA ILE A 303 7.17 -20.34 1.43
C ILE A 303 7.81 -19.20 0.64
N ASP A 304 7.37 -19.04 -0.62
CA ASP A 304 7.74 -17.90 -1.45
C ASP A 304 7.33 -16.57 -0.76
N PRO A 305 8.26 -15.64 -0.47
CA PRO A 305 7.93 -14.33 0.08
C PRO A 305 6.92 -13.55 -0.78
N GLY A 306 6.87 -13.84 -2.08
CA GLY A 306 5.88 -13.33 -3.01
C GLY A 306 4.43 -13.78 -2.73
N GLN A 307 4.19 -14.75 -1.86
CA GLN A 307 2.86 -15.32 -1.61
C GLN A 307 2.29 -14.98 -0.23
N VAL A 308 3.04 -14.26 0.60
CA VAL A 308 2.69 -13.92 1.98
C VAL A 308 2.70 -12.41 2.18
N SER A 309 2.14 -11.94 3.29
CA SER A 309 2.11 -10.51 3.63
C SER A 309 3.46 -10.04 4.16
N PHE A 310 4.01 -10.76 5.13
CA PHE A 310 5.35 -10.51 5.68
C PHE A 310 5.92 -11.76 6.37
N ILE A 311 7.20 -11.69 6.71
CA ILE A 311 7.98 -12.79 7.29
C ILE A 311 8.77 -12.26 8.50
N ASN A 312 8.79 -13.04 9.58
CA ASN A 312 9.67 -12.81 10.72
C ASN A 312 10.65 -13.97 10.85
N LEU A 313 11.93 -13.68 11.07
CA LEU A 313 12.94 -14.68 11.42
C LEU A 313 13.28 -14.55 12.90
N TYR A 314 13.23 -15.67 13.62
CA TYR A 314 13.67 -15.77 15.00
C TYR A 314 14.83 -16.75 15.09
N ILE A 315 15.92 -16.34 15.75
CA ILE A 315 17.04 -17.21 16.09
C ILE A 315 17.17 -17.20 17.61
N ASN A 316 17.03 -18.37 18.24
CA ASN A 316 16.97 -18.50 19.70
C ASN A 316 15.90 -17.57 20.34
N GLY A 317 14.76 -17.39 19.68
CA GLY A 317 13.69 -16.48 20.12
C GLY A 317 13.93 -14.99 19.84
N VAL A 318 15.15 -14.58 19.47
CA VAL A 318 15.45 -13.18 19.13
C VAL A 318 15.01 -12.88 17.70
N LEU A 319 14.13 -11.90 17.54
CA LEU A 319 13.70 -11.39 16.23
C LEU A 319 14.90 -10.80 15.47
N GLN A 320 15.14 -11.29 14.26
CA GLN A 320 16.28 -10.91 13.43
C GLN A 320 15.92 -9.75 12.49
N PRO A 321 16.80 -8.72 12.37
CA PRO A 321 16.69 -7.69 11.35
C PRO A 321 16.75 -8.28 9.92
N SER A 322 16.01 -7.71 8.98
CA SER A 322 16.01 -8.16 7.58
C SER A 322 17.37 -8.01 6.88
N ALA A 323 18.26 -7.16 7.39
CA ALA A 323 19.64 -7.08 6.91
C ALA A 323 20.46 -8.37 7.18
N ASN A 324 20.04 -9.19 8.14
CA ASN A 324 20.78 -10.37 8.58
C ASN A 324 20.43 -11.64 7.78
N TYR A 325 19.42 -11.61 6.92
CA TYR A 325 18.98 -12.79 6.20
C TYR A 325 18.30 -12.49 4.87
N LYS A 326 18.27 -13.48 3.99
CA LYS A 326 17.49 -13.47 2.75
C LYS A 326 16.61 -14.70 2.73
N VAL A 327 15.34 -14.51 2.38
CA VAL A 327 14.38 -15.61 2.16
C VAL A 327 14.02 -15.64 0.69
N GLU A 328 14.06 -16.83 0.11
CA GLU A 328 13.57 -17.16 -1.23
C GLU A 328 12.73 -18.44 -1.11
N LYS A 329 11.92 -18.74 -2.14
CA LYS A 329 11.16 -19.99 -2.14
C LYS A 329 12.11 -21.18 -1.95
N GLY A 330 11.89 -21.93 -0.87
CA GLY A 330 12.69 -23.10 -0.52
C GLY A 330 14.05 -22.82 0.11
N LEU A 331 14.40 -21.57 0.40
CA LEU A 331 15.77 -21.20 0.81
C LEU A 331 15.79 -20.05 1.82
N LEU A 332 16.47 -20.27 2.95
CA LEU A 332 16.86 -19.24 3.91
C LEU A 332 18.39 -19.13 3.92
N THR A 333 18.91 -17.93 3.71
CA THR A 333 20.36 -17.64 3.82
C THR A 333 20.61 -16.61 4.90
N LEU A 334 21.43 -16.96 5.90
CA LEU A 334 21.94 -16.02 6.90
C LEU A 334 23.10 -15.22 6.31
N LEU A 335 23.01 -13.89 6.37
CA LEU A 335 23.95 -12.94 5.79
C LEU A 335 24.98 -12.41 6.80
N THR A 336 24.81 -12.75 8.08
CA THR A 336 25.76 -12.38 9.13
C THR A 336 27.06 -13.18 9.00
N SER A 337 28.09 -12.83 9.78
CA SER A 337 29.37 -13.55 9.84
C SER A 337 29.41 -14.59 10.95
N ASP A 338 28.54 -14.51 11.95
CA ASP A 338 28.34 -15.51 12.98
C ASP A 338 27.38 -16.60 12.50
N ILE A 339 27.51 -17.82 13.04
CA ILE A 339 26.62 -18.94 12.72
C ILE A 339 25.94 -19.32 14.04
N PRO A 340 24.60 -19.51 14.07
CA PRO A 340 23.93 -19.96 15.29
C PRO A 340 24.55 -21.27 15.77
N HIS A 341 24.84 -21.39 17.06
CA HIS A 341 25.45 -22.60 17.60
C HIS A 341 24.61 -23.85 17.33
N LYS A 342 25.27 -25.01 17.29
CA LYS A 342 24.59 -26.30 17.14
C LYS A 342 23.49 -26.44 18.19
N GLY A 343 22.28 -26.81 17.76
CA GLY A 343 21.12 -26.97 18.64
C GLY A 343 20.27 -25.72 18.81
N VAL A 344 20.71 -24.55 18.32
CA VAL A 344 19.91 -23.32 18.39
C VAL A 344 18.69 -23.43 17.46
N PRO A 345 17.47 -23.17 17.96
CA PRO A 345 16.27 -23.18 17.14
C PRO A 345 16.23 -21.94 16.22
N ILE A 346 15.78 -22.18 14.99
CA ILE A 346 15.56 -21.16 13.97
C ILE A 346 14.12 -21.30 13.48
N THR A 347 13.35 -20.22 13.56
CA THR A 347 11.94 -20.20 13.16
C THR A 347 11.70 -19.08 12.18
N LEU A 348 11.14 -19.41 11.01
CA LEU A 348 10.53 -18.45 10.10
C LEU A 348 9.02 -18.47 10.30
N GLU A 349 8.45 -17.34 10.71
CA GLU A 349 7.02 -17.11 10.78
C GLU A 349 6.56 -16.39 9.51
N PHE A 350 5.67 -17.04 8.76
CA PHE A 350 5.02 -16.48 7.58
C PHE A 350 3.61 -16.06 7.96
N ILE A 351 3.27 -14.79 7.71
CA ILE A 351 1.94 -14.25 7.98
C ILE A 351 1.32 -13.82 6.65
N THR A 352 0.12 -14.32 6.37
CA THR A 352 -0.64 -14.03 5.15
C THR A 352 -1.99 -13.44 5.53
N ILE A 353 -2.14 -12.14 5.36
CA ILE A 353 -3.39 -11.40 5.58
C ILE A 353 -4.16 -11.34 4.27
N LYS A 354 -5.44 -11.68 4.33
CA LYS A 354 -6.35 -11.69 3.18
C LYS A 354 -7.26 -10.47 3.19
N GLY A 355 -7.34 -9.79 2.06
CA GLY A 355 -8.37 -8.79 1.79
C GLY A 355 -9.76 -9.44 1.72
N THR A 356 -10.81 -8.62 1.71
CA THR A 356 -12.20 -9.10 1.60
C THR A 356 -12.50 -9.76 0.25
N ASP A 357 -11.72 -9.43 -0.78
CA ASP A 357 -11.73 -10.04 -2.10
C ASP A 357 -10.89 -11.34 -2.18
N GLY A 358 -10.24 -11.75 -1.08
CA GLY A 358 -9.36 -12.91 -1.01
C GLY A 358 -7.92 -12.67 -1.51
N SER A 359 -7.59 -11.45 -1.95
CA SER A 359 -6.23 -11.07 -2.32
C SER A 359 -5.30 -11.09 -1.10
N VAL A 360 -3.99 -11.29 -1.32
CA VAL A 360 -2.99 -11.16 -0.26
C VAL A 360 -2.62 -9.70 -0.10
N LEU A 361 -2.84 -9.14 1.08
CA LEU A 361 -2.42 -7.78 1.38
C LEU A 361 -0.93 -7.76 1.64
N ARG A 362 -0.19 -6.92 0.91
CA ARG A 362 1.25 -6.75 1.14
C ARG A 362 1.47 -5.95 2.42
N ALA A 363 2.52 -6.35 3.14
CA ALA A 363 2.98 -5.63 4.30
C ALA A 363 4.45 -5.27 4.17
N GLU A 364 4.78 -4.04 4.54
CA GLU A 364 6.16 -3.62 4.73
C GLU A 364 6.54 -3.75 6.20
N THR A 365 7.75 -4.26 6.45
CA THR A 365 8.28 -4.39 7.81
C THR A 365 9.55 -3.57 7.95
N TYR A 366 9.63 -2.82 9.04
CA TYR A 366 10.83 -2.16 9.49
C TYR A 366 11.10 -2.56 10.95
N ILE A 367 12.37 -2.73 11.32
CA ILE A 367 12.74 -3.02 12.70
C ILE A 367 13.77 -2.01 13.14
N TYR A 368 13.37 -1.12 14.03
CA TYR A 368 14.29 -0.28 14.77
C TYR A 368 14.99 -1.14 15.81
N ASN A 369 16.32 -1.16 15.79
CA ASN A 369 17.13 -1.97 16.68
C ASN A 369 18.08 -1.07 17.48
N ALA A 370 18.13 -1.28 18.80
CA ALA A 370 19.00 -0.58 19.72
C ALA A 370 19.55 -1.54 20.77
N PHE A 371 20.55 -1.09 21.53
CA PHE A 371 20.98 -1.77 22.74
C PHE A 371 20.40 -1.06 23.97
N ALA A 372 19.90 -1.84 24.92
CA ALA A 372 19.42 -1.29 26.17
C ALA A 372 20.53 -0.54 26.91
N HIS A 373 20.18 0.62 27.45
CA HIS A 373 21.04 1.45 28.30
C HIS A 373 20.24 1.94 29.52
N GLU A 374 20.87 2.72 30.39
CA GLU A 374 20.28 3.15 31.67
C GLU A 374 19.05 4.07 31.54
N SER A 375 18.78 4.56 30.32
CA SER A 375 17.63 5.44 30.01
C SER A 375 16.42 4.62 29.57
N TYR A 376 15.24 5.15 29.87
CA TYR A 376 13.94 4.62 29.43
C TYR A 376 13.53 5.14 28.05
N ILE A 377 14.26 6.10 27.51
CA ILE A 377 13.95 6.79 26.26
C ILE A 377 15.01 6.41 25.23
N TYR A 378 14.55 5.91 24.10
CA TYR A 378 15.32 5.56 22.92
C TYR A 378 14.93 6.50 21.79
N THR A 379 15.92 6.99 21.07
CA THR A 379 15.78 7.98 20.01
C THR A 379 16.34 7.45 18.70
N ASN A 380 16.20 8.22 17.62
CA ASN A 380 16.83 7.87 16.34
C ASN A 380 18.35 7.72 16.42
N ASP A 381 19.01 8.36 17.39
CA ASP A 381 20.46 8.27 17.57
C ASP A 381 20.91 6.93 18.16
N ASP A 382 20.03 6.24 18.89
CA ASP A 382 20.31 4.92 19.47
C ASP A 382 20.14 3.78 18.45
N GLU A 383 19.67 4.09 17.22
CA GLU A 383 19.49 3.11 16.16
C GLU A 383 20.83 2.50 15.70
N ILE A 384 20.88 1.17 15.69
CA ILE A 384 21.99 0.41 15.14
C ILE A 384 21.97 0.54 13.61
N ARG A 385 22.79 1.47 13.10
CA ARG A 385 22.82 1.89 11.69
C ARG A 385 23.09 0.77 10.67
N MET A 386 23.70 -0.33 11.10
CA MET A 386 23.94 -1.49 10.22
C MET A 386 22.66 -2.27 9.89
N TYR A 387 21.59 -2.13 10.69
CA TYR A 387 20.32 -2.82 10.49
C TYR A 387 19.23 -1.93 9.87
N GLY A 388 19.34 -0.61 10.05
CA GLY A 388 18.36 0.36 9.57
C GLY A 388 18.85 1.79 9.77
N ASN A 389 18.19 2.75 9.13
CA ASN A 389 18.53 4.17 9.22
C ASN A 389 17.31 5.10 9.07
N LYS A 390 16.11 4.57 9.28
CA LYS A 390 14.85 5.33 9.18
C LYS A 390 14.46 5.97 10.51
N GLY A 391 15.13 5.62 11.61
CA GLY A 391 14.69 5.97 12.95
C GLY A 391 13.34 5.34 13.30
N ILE A 392 12.68 5.92 14.30
CA ILE A 392 11.35 5.52 14.75
C ILE A 392 10.32 6.36 13.98
N PRO A 393 9.58 5.80 13.01
CA PRO A 393 8.59 6.56 12.25
C PRO A 393 7.34 6.85 13.10
N ASP A 394 6.51 7.79 12.65
CA ASP A 394 5.25 8.10 13.30
C ASP A 394 4.36 6.84 13.42
N PRO A 395 3.93 6.43 14.63
CA PRO A 395 3.03 5.28 14.81
C PRO A 395 1.68 5.46 14.07
N ALA A 396 1.27 6.69 13.76
CA ALA A 396 0.09 6.95 12.93
C ALA A 396 0.30 6.55 11.45
N SER A 397 1.53 6.35 10.99
CA SER A 397 1.82 5.87 9.63
C SER A 397 1.81 4.33 9.48
N VAL A 398 2.02 3.59 10.57
CA VAL A 398 2.18 2.11 10.53
C VAL A 398 0.93 1.37 11.01
N SER A 399 0.72 0.14 10.57
CA SER A 399 -0.46 -0.64 10.97
C SER A 399 -0.41 -1.15 12.40
N LEU A 400 0.75 -1.60 12.85
CA LEU A 400 0.99 -2.02 14.25
C LEU A 400 2.47 -1.95 14.61
N THR A 401 2.73 -1.95 15.92
CA THR A 401 4.08 -2.00 16.48
C THR A 401 4.18 -3.10 17.53
N ASN A 402 5.29 -3.84 17.51
CA ASN A 402 5.63 -4.84 18.52
C ASN A 402 7.00 -4.51 19.09
N LEU A 403 7.10 -4.36 20.42
CA LEU A 403 8.37 -4.18 21.09
C LEU A 403 8.86 -5.51 21.65
N PHE A 404 10.11 -5.87 21.35
CA PHE A 404 10.82 -7.00 21.93
C PHE A 404 12.00 -6.49 22.74
N ILE A 405 12.14 -6.99 23.96
CA ILE A 405 13.30 -6.72 24.82
C ILE A 405 13.86 -8.08 25.23
N ASN A 406 15.10 -8.37 24.84
CA ASN A 406 15.76 -9.65 25.09
C ASN A 406 14.88 -10.86 24.69
N ALA A 407 14.40 -10.88 23.44
CA ALA A 407 13.45 -11.85 22.86
C ALA A 407 12.01 -11.86 23.44
N VAL A 408 11.74 -11.17 24.55
CA VAL A 408 10.41 -11.15 25.16
C VAL A 408 9.58 -10.02 24.57
N ILE A 409 8.44 -10.38 23.97
CA ILE A 409 7.44 -9.41 23.50
C ILE A 409 6.84 -8.64 24.68
N GLN A 410 6.86 -7.31 24.59
CA GLN A 410 6.41 -6.42 25.65
C GLN A 410 4.93 -6.06 25.47
N PRO A 411 4.13 -6.07 26.57
CA PRO A 411 2.77 -5.56 26.55
C PRO A 411 2.69 -4.10 26.08
N PRO A 412 1.67 -3.71 25.29
CA PRO A 412 1.54 -2.33 24.79
C PRO A 412 1.50 -1.25 25.88
N VAL A 413 1.04 -1.58 27.10
CA VAL A 413 1.03 -0.63 28.22
C VAL A 413 2.43 -0.28 28.74
N ASN A 414 3.42 -1.15 28.49
CA ASN A 414 4.79 -0.98 28.98
C ASN A 414 5.62 -0.03 28.13
N TYR A 415 5.09 0.51 27.03
CA TYR A 415 5.84 1.43 26.19
C TYR A 415 4.93 2.39 25.42
N SER A 416 5.50 3.52 25.03
CA SER A 416 4.88 4.53 24.19
C SER A 416 5.79 4.78 22.99
N VAL A 417 5.22 4.84 21.80
CA VAL A 417 5.95 5.17 20.57
C VAL A 417 5.44 6.52 20.06
N GLN A 418 6.36 7.38 19.66
CA GLN A 418 6.11 8.62 18.94
C GLN A 418 7.15 8.73 17.83
N GLU A 419 6.92 9.62 16.86
CA GLU A 419 7.95 9.88 15.84
C GLU A 419 9.26 10.29 16.53
N GLY A 420 10.33 9.57 16.20
CA GLY A 420 11.67 9.77 16.75
C GLY A 420 11.91 9.28 18.18
N SER A 421 10.92 8.67 18.85
CA SER A 421 11.02 8.34 20.27
C SER A 421 10.26 7.06 20.68
N LEU A 422 10.94 6.18 21.39
CA LEU A 422 10.38 5.04 22.12
C LEU A 422 10.63 5.24 23.61
N VAL A 423 9.56 5.26 24.40
CA VAL A 423 9.62 5.44 25.86
C VAL A 423 9.14 4.16 26.54
N LEU A 424 9.94 3.62 27.45
CA LEU A 424 9.57 2.49 28.30
C LEU A 424 8.84 3.00 29.54
N ASN A 425 7.61 2.52 29.74
CA ASN A 425 6.75 2.83 30.88
C ASN A 425 6.89 1.76 31.97
N THR A 426 8.13 1.39 32.31
CA THR A 426 8.44 0.34 33.28
C THR A 426 9.07 0.92 34.54
N THR A 427 9.06 0.15 35.63
CA THR A 427 9.64 0.58 36.92
C THR A 427 11.16 0.44 36.97
N ALA A 428 11.73 -0.37 36.10
CA ALA A 428 13.16 -0.59 35.97
C ALA A 428 13.55 -0.62 34.49
N PRO A 429 14.75 -0.13 34.12
CA PRO A 429 15.22 -0.22 32.76
C PRO A 429 15.60 -1.68 32.46
N PRO A 430 15.63 -2.08 31.17
CA PRO A 430 16.14 -3.39 30.79
C PRO A 430 17.61 -3.56 31.18
N LEU A 431 18.05 -4.82 31.26
CA LEU A 431 19.46 -5.12 31.49
C LEU A 431 20.31 -4.48 30.38
N GLN A 432 21.30 -3.67 30.77
CA GLN A 432 22.19 -2.96 29.85
C GLN A 432 22.82 -3.93 28.83
N GLY A 433 22.86 -3.50 27.56
CA GLY A 433 23.37 -4.30 26.44
C GLY A 433 22.37 -5.31 25.88
N SER A 434 21.19 -5.49 26.49
CA SER A 434 20.16 -6.36 25.93
C SER A 434 19.63 -5.83 24.60
N PRO A 435 19.30 -6.70 23.63
CA PRO A 435 18.67 -6.28 22.39
C PRO A 435 17.30 -5.65 22.64
N VAL A 436 17.07 -4.49 22.04
CA VAL A 436 15.78 -3.81 21.96
C VAL A 436 15.39 -3.74 20.49
N SER A 437 14.28 -4.37 20.13
CA SER A 437 13.78 -4.40 18.76
C SER A 437 12.33 -3.92 18.72
N LEU A 438 12.12 -2.75 18.13
CA LEU A 438 10.79 -2.23 17.83
C LEU A 438 10.46 -2.58 16.39
N GLN A 439 9.62 -3.60 16.21
CA GLN A 439 9.09 -3.99 14.92
C GLN A 439 7.90 -3.11 14.55
N LEU A 440 7.92 -2.57 13.35
CA LEU A 440 6.87 -1.76 12.76
C LEU A 440 6.38 -2.42 11.48
N ILE A 441 5.08 -2.63 11.38
CA ILE A 441 4.46 -3.31 10.24
C ILE A 441 3.44 -2.38 9.63
N THR A 442 3.50 -2.19 8.32
CA THR A 442 2.54 -1.40 7.55
C THR A 442 1.86 -2.31 6.54
N VAL A 443 0.59 -2.60 6.78
CA VAL A 443 -0.30 -3.34 5.88
C VAL A 443 -1.10 -2.31 5.11
N SER A 444 -0.93 -2.30 3.79
CA SER A 444 -1.65 -1.37 2.94
C SER A 444 -2.91 -2.04 2.39
N SER A 445 -4.05 -1.36 2.51
CA SER A 445 -5.23 -1.71 1.71
C SER A 445 -5.13 -0.99 0.39
N TYR A 446 -5.32 -1.72 -0.70
CA TYR A 446 -5.52 -1.12 -2.00
C TYR A 446 -7.01 -0.84 -2.18
N ASN A 447 -7.51 0.21 -1.51
CA ASN A 447 -8.89 0.67 -1.70
C ASN A 447 -9.01 1.57 -2.92
#